data_AF-A0A2A5EHQ4-F1
#
_entry.id   AF-A0A2A5EHQ4-F1
#
_cell.length_a   1.000
_cell.length_b   1.000
_cell.length_c   1.000
_cell.angle_alpha   90.00
_cell.angle_beta   90.00
_cell.angle_gamma   90.00
#
_symmetry.space_group_name_H-M   'P 1'
#
loop_
_entity.id
_entity.type
_entity.pdbx_description
1 polymer ?
#
loop_
_entity_poly.entity_id
_entity_poly.type
_entity_poly.pdbx_seq_one_letter_code
_entity_poly.pdbx_strand_id
1 'polypeptide(L)'
;MKLKMCILAMGFWTCTNTVLGQERERMPVEEVREIIQLAIDLPELQEYYHIKTDSSRIPLIIAEYGLINSKNMKGINKFGNEIIILNESEIRGKHLKNYLQIGDWTYVGNTLRLQLSYTVEGIIINYMFVRKDEKWIVENSLIMER
;
A
#
# COMPACT_ATOMS: atom_id res chain seq x y z
N MET A 1 -18.61 20.13 71.46
CA MET A 1 -17.36 19.33 71.56
C MET A 1 -17.72 17.85 71.55
N LYS A 2 -17.43 17.15 70.45
CA LYS A 2 -16.88 15.79 70.34
C LYS A 2 -17.20 15.23 68.95
N LEU A 3 -16.15 14.65 68.38
CA LEU A 3 -15.89 14.40 66.97
C LEU A 3 -16.84 13.39 66.33
N LYS A 4 -17.22 13.72 65.09
CA LYS A 4 -17.59 12.78 64.03
C LYS A 4 -16.41 11.85 63.74
N MET A 5 -16.67 10.55 63.67
CA MET A 5 -15.79 9.59 63.01
C MET A 5 -16.65 8.73 62.08
N CYS A 6 -16.82 9.18 60.84
CA CYS A 6 -17.35 8.37 59.76
C CYS A 6 -16.16 7.90 58.94
N ILE A 7 -15.90 6.59 58.98
CA ILE A 7 -14.96 5.92 58.10
C ILE A 7 -15.62 5.88 56.72
N LEU A 8 -15.16 6.72 55.80
CA LEU A 8 -15.50 6.65 54.39
C LEU A 8 -14.34 5.96 53.68
N ALA A 9 -14.55 4.69 53.34
CA ALA A 9 -13.69 3.96 52.43
C ALA A 9 -13.75 4.63 51.06
N MET A 10 -12.75 5.46 50.74
CA MET A 10 -12.52 5.91 49.36
C MET A 10 -12.00 4.71 48.58
N GLY A 11 -12.91 4.05 47.87
CA GLY A 11 -12.55 3.14 46.80
C GLY A 11 -11.64 3.87 45.82
N PHE A 12 -10.42 3.36 45.67
CA PHE A 12 -9.50 3.72 44.62
C PHE A 12 -10.17 3.35 43.28
N TRP A 13 -10.80 4.32 42.64
CA TRP A 13 -11.20 4.20 41.24
C TRP A 13 -9.95 4.44 40.42
N THR A 14 -9.19 3.37 40.17
CA THR A 14 -8.20 3.40 39.10
C THR A 14 -8.98 3.46 37.79
N CYS A 15 -9.09 4.65 37.22
CA CYS A 15 -9.37 4.79 35.80
C CYS A 15 -8.26 4.05 35.07
N THR A 16 -8.52 2.82 34.65
CA THR A 16 -7.66 2.12 33.71
C THR A 16 -7.73 2.92 32.42
N ASN A 17 -6.65 3.65 32.15
CA ASN A 17 -6.39 4.23 30.84
C ASN A 17 -6.30 3.07 29.85
N THR A 18 -7.44 2.67 29.31
CA THR A 18 -7.49 1.84 28.13
C THR A 18 -7.12 2.78 27.00
N VAL A 19 -5.82 2.86 26.71
CA VAL A 19 -5.35 3.35 25.42
C VAL A 19 -5.96 2.41 24.39
N LEU A 20 -7.14 2.78 23.89
CA LEU A 20 -7.72 2.21 22.68
C LEU A 20 -6.75 2.60 21.57
N GLY A 21 -5.74 1.75 21.35
CA GLY A 21 -4.99 1.76 20.11
C GLY A 21 -6.02 1.64 19.01
N GLN A 22 -6.19 2.71 18.22
CA GLN A 22 -7.05 2.68 17.05
C GLN A 22 -6.64 1.48 16.22
N GLU A 23 -7.51 0.48 16.15
CA GLU A 23 -7.35 -0.63 15.23
C GLU A 23 -7.40 0.00 13.83
N ARG A 24 -6.22 0.18 13.20
CA ARG A 24 -6.15 0.75 11.86
C ARG A 24 -6.98 -0.15 10.97
N GLU A 25 -8.02 0.42 10.38
CA GLU A 25 -8.90 -0.29 9.45
C GLU A 25 -8.03 -0.98 8.39
N ARG A 26 -8.08 -2.31 8.35
CA ARG A 26 -7.31 -3.08 7.39
C ARG A 26 -8.11 -3.18 6.10
N MET A 27 -7.57 -2.65 5.01
CA MET A 27 -8.16 -2.77 3.68
C MET A 27 -8.29 -4.27 3.30
N PRO A 28 -9.42 -4.72 2.75
CA PRO A 28 -9.59 -6.07 2.22
C PRO A 28 -8.59 -6.38 1.10
N VAL A 29 -8.09 -7.61 1.03
CA VAL A 29 -7.09 -8.01 0.01
C VAL A 29 -7.59 -7.81 -1.42
N GLU A 30 -8.89 -8.00 -1.68
CA GLU A 30 -9.49 -7.75 -2.99
C GLU A 30 -9.35 -6.29 -3.42
N GLU A 31 -9.58 -5.35 -2.49
CA GLU A 31 -9.44 -3.91 -2.75
C GLU A 31 -7.97 -3.52 -2.94
N VAL A 32 -7.05 -4.15 -2.19
CA VAL A 32 -5.61 -3.98 -2.43
C VAL A 32 -5.25 -4.41 -3.85
N ARG A 33 -5.80 -5.53 -4.34
CA ARG A 33 -5.57 -5.99 -5.72
C ARG A 33 -6.14 -5.03 -6.76
N GLU A 34 -7.35 -4.53 -6.54
CA GLU A 34 -7.99 -3.51 -7.39
C GLU A 34 -7.11 -2.25 -7.50
N ILE A 35 -6.64 -1.73 -6.37
CA ILE A 35 -5.75 -0.56 -6.33
C ILE A 35 -4.44 -0.80 -7.08
N ILE A 36 -3.81 -1.95 -6.87
CA ILE A 36 -2.55 -2.27 -7.57
C ILE A 36 -2.78 -2.42 -9.07
N GLN A 37 -3.87 -3.07 -9.50
CA GLN A 37 -4.22 -3.16 -10.91
C GLN A 37 -4.42 -1.76 -11.53
N LEU A 38 -5.19 -0.89 -10.88
CA LEU A 38 -5.39 0.50 -11.32
C LEU A 38 -4.07 1.27 -11.41
N ALA A 39 -3.17 1.10 -10.43
CA ALA A 39 -1.89 1.79 -10.39
C ALA A 39 -0.97 1.37 -11.55
N ILE A 40 -0.84 0.06 -11.82
CA ILE A 40 0.03 -0.42 -12.91
C ILE A 40 -0.59 -0.20 -14.30
N ASP A 41 -1.91 -0.03 -14.38
CA ASP A 41 -2.64 0.27 -15.61
C ASP A 41 -2.81 1.75 -15.91
N LEU A 42 -2.20 2.64 -15.12
CA LEU A 42 -2.17 4.07 -15.39
C LEU A 42 -1.69 4.32 -16.85
N PRO A 43 -2.49 4.97 -17.72
CA PRO A 43 -2.14 5.15 -19.14
C PRO A 43 -0.79 5.83 -19.35
N GLU A 44 -0.49 6.85 -18.56
CA GLU A 44 0.74 7.63 -18.60
C GLU A 44 1.96 6.80 -18.18
N LEU A 45 1.76 5.76 -17.37
CA LEU A 45 2.86 4.88 -16.95
C LEU A 45 3.27 3.89 -18.06
N GLN A 46 2.43 3.69 -19.10
CA GLN A 46 2.63 2.61 -20.06
C GLN A 46 3.90 2.78 -20.90
N GLU A 47 4.28 4.02 -21.23
CA GLU A 47 5.46 4.31 -22.05
C GLU A 47 6.77 3.98 -21.33
N TYR A 48 6.81 4.14 -20.00
CA TYR A 48 8.00 3.90 -19.18
C TYR A 48 8.36 2.41 -19.05
N TYR A 49 7.46 1.48 -19.39
CA TYR A 49 7.78 0.06 -19.35
C TYR A 49 8.60 -0.41 -20.55
N HIS A 50 8.67 0.36 -21.64
CA HIS A 50 9.47 0.05 -22.84
C HIS A 50 9.30 -1.37 -23.40
N ILE A 51 8.13 -1.99 -23.22
CA ILE A 51 7.91 -3.43 -23.52
C ILE A 51 8.13 -3.82 -24.99
N LYS A 52 8.07 -2.84 -25.91
CA LYS A 52 8.29 -3.07 -27.35
C LYS A 52 9.77 -3.21 -27.69
N THR A 53 10.65 -2.66 -26.85
CA THR A 53 12.10 -2.59 -27.09
C THR A 53 12.90 -3.41 -26.09
N ASP A 54 12.35 -3.68 -24.90
CA ASP A 54 12.99 -4.45 -23.84
C ASP A 54 12.04 -5.55 -23.31
N SER A 55 12.23 -6.78 -23.79
CA SER A 55 11.42 -7.93 -23.38
C SER A 55 11.70 -8.39 -21.95
N SER A 56 12.81 -7.94 -21.33
CA SER A 56 13.11 -8.28 -19.93
C SER A 56 12.18 -7.57 -18.93
N ARG A 57 11.32 -6.68 -19.45
CA ARG A 57 10.28 -5.93 -18.72
C ARG A 57 9.02 -6.73 -18.46
N ILE A 58 8.95 -7.95 -19.01
CA ILE A 58 7.82 -8.87 -18.87
C ILE A 58 8.32 -10.17 -18.22
N PRO A 59 7.65 -10.69 -17.18
CA PRO A 59 6.51 -10.09 -16.48
C PRO A 59 6.91 -8.88 -15.63
N LEU A 60 5.93 -8.04 -15.30
CA LEU A 60 6.14 -6.92 -14.38
C LEU A 60 6.48 -7.46 -12.98
N ILE A 61 7.54 -6.92 -12.37
CA ILE A 61 7.98 -7.29 -11.03
C ILE A 61 7.66 -6.16 -10.06
N ILE A 62 7.08 -6.47 -8.91
CA ILE A 62 6.83 -5.52 -7.81
C ILE A 62 7.49 -6.07 -6.54
N ALA A 63 8.17 -5.20 -5.80
CA ALA A 63 8.73 -5.53 -4.50
C ALA A 63 7.62 -5.70 -3.44
N GLU A 64 7.76 -6.70 -2.56
CA GLU A 64 6.83 -6.92 -1.44
C GLU A 64 6.72 -5.68 -0.54
N TYR A 65 5.48 -5.38 -0.11
CA TYR A 65 5.19 -4.28 0.81
C TYR A 65 3.94 -4.57 1.64
N GLY A 66 4.10 -4.81 2.95
CA GLY A 66 2.98 -5.04 3.86
C GLY A 66 2.05 -6.19 3.39
N LEU A 67 0.81 -5.86 3.02
CA LEU A 67 -0.18 -6.82 2.51
C LEU A 67 0.06 -7.24 1.04
N ILE A 68 0.94 -6.55 0.33
CA ILE A 68 1.27 -6.79 -1.08
C ILE A 68 2.40 -7.81 -1.11
N ASN A 69 2.02 -9.07 -1.28
CA ASN A 69 2.92 -10.21 -1.31
C ASN A 69 2.42 -11.26 -2.31
N SER A 70 3.27 -12.24 -2.61
CA SER A 70 2.99 -13.31 -3.58
C SER A 70 1.73 -14.13 -3.30
N LYS A 71 1.25 -14.18 -2.04
CA LYS A 71 0.02 -14.90 -1.68
C LYS A 71 -1.22 -14.07 -1.97
N ASN A 72 -1.17 -12.77 -1.68
CA ASN A 72 -2.32 -11.88 -1.74
C ASN A 72 -2.58 -11.30 -3.13
N MET A 73 -1.54 -11.17 -3.97
CA MET A 73 -1.60 -10.50 -5.28
C MET A 73 -1.85 -11.44 -6.47
N LYS A 74 -2.27 -12.67 -6.21
CA LYS A 74 -2.61 -13.63 -7.28
C LYS A 74 -3.71 -13.08 -8.18
N GLY A 75 -3.58 -13.32 -9.48
CA GLY A 75 -4.56 -12.92 -10.50
C GLY A 75 -4.43 -11.48 -11.01
N ILE A 76 -3.49 -10.68 -10.48
CA ILE A 76 -3.16 -9.37 -11.06
C ILE A 76 -2.31 -9.60 -12.32
N ASN A 77 -2.73 -9.02 -13.44
CA ASN A 77 -2.08 -9.23 -14.72
C ASN A 77 -1.58 -7.92 -15.31
N LYS A 78 -0.43 -7.98 -15.99
CA LYS A 78 0.11 -6.88 -16.80
C LYS A 78 0.75 -7.45 -18.05
N PHE A 79 0.51 -6.82 -19.20
CA PHE A 79 1.07 -7.23 -20.50
C PHE A 79 0.80 -8.71 -20.83
N GLY A 80 -0.39 -9.20 -20.47
CA GLY A 80 -0.81 -10.59 -20.71
C GLY A 80 -0.16 -11.63 -19.79
N ASN A 81 0.60 -11.22 -18.77
CA ASN A 81 1.27 -12.09 -17.82
C ASN A 81 0.87 -11.73 -16.39
N GLU A 82 0.83 -12.72 -15.49
CA GLU A 82 0.67 -12.46 -14.07
C GLU A 82 1.90 -11.69 -13.56
N ILE A 83 1.68 -10.68 -12.73
CA ILE A 83 2.79 -9.94 -12.12
C ILE A 83 3.55 -10.84 -11.14
N ILE A 84 4.85 -10.60 -10.97
CA ILE A 84 5.64 -11.30 -9.97
C ILE A 84 5.87 -10.38 -8.78
N ILE A 85 5.53 -10.87 -7.60
CA ILE A 85 5.88 -10.21 -6.35
C ILE A 85 7.10 -10.89 -5.73
N LEU A 86 8.17 -10.14 -5.47
CA LEU A 86 9.41 -10.65 -4.87
C LEU A 86 9.77 -9.87 -3.61
N ASN A 87 10.32 -10.57 -2.60
CA ASN A 87 10.93 -9.88 -1.47
C ASN A 87 12.32 -9.34 -1.81
N GLU A 88 12.84 -8.47 -0.94
CA GLU A 88 14.12 -7.79 -1.16
C GLU A 88 15.31 -8.76 -1.29
N SER A 89 15.31 -9.87 -0.57
CA SER A 89 16.37 -10.88 -0.65
C SER A 89 16.38 -11.60 -1.99
N GLU A 90 15.22 -11.91 -2.55
CA GLU A 90 15.10 -12.49 -3.90
C GLU A 90 15.54 -11.51 -4.99
N ILE A 91 15.16 -10.24 -4.87
CA ILE A 91 15.57 -9.16 -5.80
C ILE A 91 17.09 -9.02 -5.80
N ARG A 92 17.70 -8.90 -4.62
CA ARG A 92 19.17 -8.79 -4.48
C ARG A 92 19.89 -10.04 -4.97
N GLY A 93 19.41 -11.24 -4.60
CA GLY A 93 20.03 -12.50 -4.99
C GLY A 93 20.00 -12.77 -6.49
N LYS A 94 19.00 -12.23 -7.20
CA LYS A 94 18.87 -12.29 -8.66
C LYS A 94 19.49 -11.08 -9.37
N HIS A 95 20.05 -10.11 -8.63
CA HIS A 95 20.57 -8.84 -9.16
C HIS A 95 19.58 -8.08 -10.05
N LEU A 96 18.28 -8.13 -9.72
CA LEU A 96 17.24 -7.47 -10.50
C LEU A 96 17.28 -5.96 -10.26
N LYS A 97 17.25 -5.20 -11.35
CA LYS A 97 17.14 -3.72 -11.32
C LYS A 97 15.79 -3.21 -11.81
N ASN A 98 15.13 -4.02 -12.63
CA ASN A 98 13.85 -3.70 -13.23
C ASN A 98 12.71 -4.26 -12.37
N TYR A 99 12.22 -3.43 -11.44
CA TYR A 99 11.05 -3.72 -10.62
C TYR A 99 10.43 -2.41 -10.12
N LEU A 100 9.14 -2.45 -9.80
CA LEU A 100 8.45 -1.38 -9.10
C LEU A 100 8.60 -1.57 -7.59
N GLN A 101 8.71 -0.46 -6.87
CA GLN A 101 8.73 -0.45 -5.41
C GLN A 101 7.66 0.49 -4.88
N ILE A 102 7.03 0.11 -3.78
CA ILE A 102 6.09 0.95 -3.05
C ILE A 102 6.85 1.72 -1.98
N GLY A 103 6.78 3.06 -2.07
CA GLY A 103 7.38 3.98 -1.10
C GLY A 103 6.44 4.33 0.05
N ASP A 104 5.16 4.49 -0.25
CA ASP A 104 4.11 4.86 0.72
C ASP A 104 2.79 4.15 0.39
N TRP A 105 2.05 3.79 1.43
CA TRP A 105 0.70 3.25 1.38
C TRP A 105 -0.08 3.80 2.57
N THR A 106 -0.92 4.80 2.33
CA THR A 106 -1.74 5.42 3.38
C THR A 106 -3.21 5.28 3.03
N TYR A 107 -3.92 4.41 3.73
CA TYR A 107 -5.36 4.19 3.61
C TYR A 107 -6.12 4.85 4.77
N VAL A 108 -7.12 5.68 4.46
CA VAL A 108 -8.01 6.32 5.46
C VAL A 108 -9.43 6.42 4.90
N GLY A 109 -10.34 5.61 5.44
CA GLY A 109 -11.75 5.59 5.04
C GLY A 109 -11.92 5.34 3.54
N ASN A 110 -12.45 6.31 2.79
CA ASN A 110 -12.66 6.17 1.35
C ASN A 110 -11.51 6.74 0.49
N THR A 111 -10.33 6.94 1.06
CA THR A 111 -9.18 7.52 0.35
C THR A 111 -7.92 6.68 0.55
N LEU A 112 -7.09 6.64 -0.49
CA LEU A 112 -5.80 5.97 -0.44
C LEU A 112 -4.73 6.78 -1.18
N ARG A 113 -3.60 7.02 -0.51
CA ARG A 113 -2.37 7.51 -1.14
C ARG A 113 -1.42 6.36 -1.36
N LEU A 114 -0.87 6.30 -2.57
CA LEU A 114 0.13 5.32 -2.96
C LEU A 114 1.29 6.06 -3.62
N GLN A 115 2.51 5.70 -3.23
CA GLN A 115 3.71 6.11 -3.96
C GLN A 115 4.37 4.87 -4.57
N LEU A 116 4.52 4.88 -5.89
CA LEU A 116 5.32 3.90 -6.63
C LEU A 116 6.62 4.55 -7.10
N SER A 117 7.71 3.78 -7.12
CA SER A 117 8.96 4.18 -7.75
C SER A 117 9.39 3.13 -8.77
N TYR A 118 9.80 3.60 -9.94
CA TYR A 118 10.38 2.76 -10.97
C TYR A 118 11.81 3.19 -11.26
N THR A 119 12.73 2.72 -10.41
CA THR A 119 14.10 3.27 -10.31
C THR A 119 14.90 3.18 -11.61
N VAL A 120 14.69 2.12 -12.41
CA VAL A 120 15.40 1.95 -13.69
C VAL A 120 15.01 3.01 -14.72
N GLU A 121 13.82 3.61 -14.59
CA GLU A 121 13.35 4.74 -15.40
C GLU A 121 13.53 6.09 -14.72
N GLY A 122 14.06 6.11 -13.49
CA GLY A 122 14.23 7.36 -12.74
C GLY A 122 12.94 8.02 -12.28
N ILE A 123 11.80 7.33 -12.28
CA ILE A 123 10.50 7.96 -11.95
C ILE A 123 9.94 7.59 -10.58
N ILE A 124 9.19 8.53 -10.01
CA ILE A 124 8.22 8.31 -8.92
C ILE A 124 6.83 8.63 -9.46
N ILE A 125 5.85 7.83 -9.06
CA ILE A 125 4.44 8.11 -9.30
C ILE A 125 3.73 8.21 -7.95
N ASN A 126 3.09 9.35 -7.71
CA ASN A 126 2.22 9.57 -6.56
C ASN A 126 0.77 9.48 -7.03
N TYR A 127 -0.04 8.69 -6.34
CA TYR A 127 -1.45 8.51 -6.60
C TYR A 127 -2.30 9.00 -5.44
N MET A 128 -3.45 9.57 -5.78
CA MET A 128 -4.59 9.69 -4.89
C MET A 128 -5.72 8.85 -5.47
N PHE A 129 -6.21 7.90 -4.68
CA PHE A 129 -7.38 7.10 -4.98
C PHE A 129 -8.53 7.52 -4.09
N VAL A 130 -9.73 7.46 -4.64
CA VAL A 130 -10.99 7.67 -3.90
C VAL A 130 -11.96 6.55 -4.20
N ARG A 131 -12.69 6.11 -3.19
CA ARG A 131 -13.78 5.15 -3.35
C ARG A 131 -15.09 5.89 -3.59
N LYS A 132 -15.69 5.69 -4.77
CA LYS A 132 -17.00 6.26 -5.15
C LYS A 132 -17.88 5.13 -5.66
N ASP A 133 -19.12 5.07 -5.18
CA ASP A 133 -20.09 4.02 -5.53
C ASP A 133 -19.48 2.60 -5.43
N GLU A 134 -18.85 2.34 -4.28
CA GLU A 134 -18.16 1.08 -3.92
C GLU A 134 -16.93 0.71 -4.75
N LYS A 135 -16.55 1.51 -5.75
CA LYS A 135 -15.41 1.25 -6.64
C LYS A 135 -14.26 2.22 -6.37
N TRP A 136 -13.03 1.73 -6.51
CA TRP A 136 -11.85 2.59 -6.44
C TRP A 136 -11.57 3.22 -7.80
N ILE A 137 -11.24 4.51 -7.79
CA ILE A 137 -10.78 5.24 -8.98
C ILE A 137 -9.52 6.02 -8.66
N VAL A 138 -8.68 6.23 -9.67
CA VAL A 138 -7.59 7.20 -9.60
C VAL A 138 -8.22 8.60 -9.66
N GLU A 139 -8.16 9.34 -8.56
CA GLU A 139 -8.61 10.74 -8.52
C GLU A 139 -7.53 11.67 -9.06
N ASN A 140 -6.27 11.39 -8.74
CA ASN A 140 -5.13 12.15 -9.22
C ASN A 140 -3.88 11.26 -9.30
N SER A 141 -3.00 11.56 -10.24
CA SER A 141 -1.68 10.94 -10.36
C SER A 141 -0.66 11.98 -10.80
N LEU A 142 0.53 11.93 -10.23
CA LEU A 142 1.67 12.77 -10.61
C LEU A 142 2.90 11.90 -10.81
N ILE A 143 3.43 11.90 -12.04
CA ILE A 143 4.73 11.30 -12.36
C ILE A 143 5.81 12.38 -12.22
N MET A 144 6.91 12.05 -11.55
CA MET A 144 8.07 12.92 -11.39
C MET A 144 9.32 12.17 -11.84
N GLU A 145 10.07 12.76 -12.75
CA GLU A 145 11.38 12.29 -13.18
C GLU A 145 12.46 12.80 -12.23
N ARG A 146 13.49 11.99 -12.00
CA ARG A 146 14.65 12.30 -11.15
C ARG A 146 15.93 12.46 -11.96
#